data_AF-A0A2W5QKR7-F1
#
_entry.id   AF-A0A2W5QKR7-F1
#
_cell.length_a   1.000
_cell.length_b   1.000
_cell.length_c   1.000
_cell.angle_alpha   90.00
_cell.angle_beta   90.00
_cell.angle_gamma   90.00
#
_symmetry.space_group_name_H-M   'P 1'
#
loop_
_entity.id
_entity.type
_entity.pdbx_description
1 polymer ?
#
loop_
_entity_poly.entity_id
_entity_poly.type
_entity_poly.pdbx_seq_one_letter_code
_entity_poly.pdbx_strand_id
1 'polypeptide(L)'
;MSTPTTTPLAVKYSGDKPPATLRRWCDAHADRVYELHCGGGYDSGRPNGFAYDVMLRPGWSMSDDACHILIEPTVADMLRQLRAIARCTCSDCIEALAKGTGSW
;
A
#
# COMPACT_ATOMS: atom_id res chain seq x y z
N MET A 1 -3.82 -34.98 -2.20
CA MET A 1 -4.21 -33.61 -2.61
C MET A 1 -3.34 -32.66 -1.82
N SER A 2 -2.35 -32.04 -2.44
CA SER A 2 -1.47 -31.09 -1.73
C SER A 2 -2.18 -29.75 -1.69
N THR A 3 -2.50 -29.28 -0.48
CA THR A 3 -2.94 -27.89 -0.27
C THR A 3 -1.89 -26.95 -0.84
N PRO A 4 -2.26 -25.96 -1.68
CA PRO A 4 -1.29 -24.98 -2.14
C PRO A 4 -0.75 -24.25 -0.92
N THR A 5 0.56 -24.34 -0.70
CA THR A 5 1.25 -23.54 0.32
C THR A 5 1.17 -22.09 -0.14
N THR A 6 0.13 -21.37 0.28
CA THR A 6 0.05 -19.93 0.07
C THR A 6 1.13 -19.30 0.93
N THR A 7 2.26 -18.95 0.31
CA THR A 7 3.28 -18.12 0.96
C THR A 7 2.58 -16.91 1.57
N PRO A 8 2.78 -16.62 2.87
CA PRO A 8 2.22 -15.42 3.48
C PRO A 8 2.62 -14.20 2.67
N LEU A 9 1.65 -13.38 2.29
CA LEU A 9 1.92 -12.14 1.58
C LEU A 9 2.77 -11.24 2.50
N ALA A 10 3.84 -10.68 1.95
CA ALA A 10 4.72 -9.76 2.66
C ALA A 10 4.68 -8.37 1.99
N VAL A 11 4.76 -7.32 2.82
CA VAL A 11 4.88 -5.94 2.36
C VAL A 11 6.35 -5.66 2.01
N LYS A 12 6.58 -5.08 0.83
CA LYS A 12 7.89 -4.54 0.46
C LYS A 12 8.10 -3.20 1.15
N TYR A 13 9.27 -3.00 1.75
CA TYR A 13 9.65 -1.72 2.36
C TYR A 13 10.85 -1.14 1.62
N SER A 14 10.79 0.14 1.28
CA SER A 14 11.88 0.87 0.61
C SER A 14 12.06 2.28 1.17
N GLY A 15 13.26 2.85 1.01
CA GLY A 15 13.63 4.15 1.56
C GLY A 15 14.03 4.10 3.06
N ASP A 16 13.69 5.15 3.79
CA ASP A 16 13.90 5.29 5.23
C ASP A 16 13.07 4.30 6.05
N LYS A 17 13.46 4.12 7.31
CA LYS A 17 12.72 3.26 8.23
C LYS A 17 11.36 3.90 8.58
N PRO A 18 10.23 3.24 8.24
CA PRO A 18 8.92 3.80 8.57
C PRO A 18 8.66 3.75 10.10
N PRO A 19 7.84 4.68 10.62
CA PRO A 19 7.38 4.61 12.01
C PRO A 19 6.73 3.26 12.34
N ALA A 20 7.02 2.73 13.54
CA ALA A 20 6.62 1.37 13.92
C ALA A 20 5.11 1.13 13.83
N THR A 21 4.30 2.16 14.11
CA THR A 21 2.83 2.10 14.02
C THR A 21 2.36 1.84 12.60
N LEU A 22 2.91 2.57 11.62
CA LEU A 22 2.57 2.38 10.21
C LEU A 22 3.04 1.02 9.72
N ARG A 23 4.27 0.63 10.05
CA ARG A 23 4.84 -0.67 9.68
C ARG A 23 3.96 -1.83 10.17
N ARG A 24 3.60 -1.84 11.46
CA ARG A 24 2.74 -2.88 12.05
C ARG A 24 1.38 -2.97 11.37
N TRP A 25 0.79 -1.82 10.99
CA TRP A 25 -0.48 -1.82 10.29
C TRP A 25 -0.34 -2.45 8.90
N CYS A 26 0.68 -2.06 8.13
CA CYS A 26 0.96 -2.64 6.81
C CYS A 26 1.23 -4.14 6.89
N ASP A 27 2.05 -4.59 7.84
CA ASP A 27 2.34 -6.02 8.07
C ASP A 27 1.05 -6.80 8.37
N ALA A 28 0.14 -6.24 9.17
CA ALA A 28 -1.15 -6.86 9.52
C ALA A 28 -2.17 -6.89 8.36
N HIS A 29 -1.96 -6.08 7.32
CA HIS A 29 -2.85 -5.95 6.15
C HIS A 29 -2.08 -6.20 4.85
N ALA A 30 -1.14 -7.15 4.87
CA ALA A 30 -0.32 -7.51 3.71
C ALA A 30 -1.13 -8.07 2.53
N ASP A 31 -2.40 -8.45 2.75
CA ASP A 31 -3.39 -8.77 1.70
C ASP A 31 -3.86 -7.56 0.90
N ARG A 32 -3.65 -6.34 1.43
CA ARG A 32 -4.08 -5.07 0.83
C ARG A 32 -2.92 -4.20 0.40
N VAL A 33 -1.80 -4.29 1.11
CA VAL A 33 -0.60 -3.49 0.88
C VAL A 33 0.45 -4.31 0.13
N TYR A 34 0.95 -3.76 -0.97
CA TYR A 34 2.05 -4.34 -1.72
C TYR A 34 3.39 -3.76 -1.26
N GLU A 35 3.51 -2.42 -1.24
CA GLU A 35 4.75 -1.71 -0.92
C GLU A 35 4.46 -0.47 -0.07
N LEU A 36 5.33 -0.20 0.90
CA LEU A 36 5.46 1.08 1.59
C LEU A 36 6.84 1.65 1.27
N HIS A 37 6.85 2.78 0.59
CA HIS A 37 8.02 3.64 0.47
C HIS A 37 7.94 4.74 1.52
N CYS A 38 9.03 4.93 2.27
CA CYS A 38 9.16 6.05 3.20
C CYS A 38 10.37 6.87 2.74
N GLY A 39 10.17 8.10 2.33
CA GLY A 39 11.27 8.94 1.85
C GLY A 39 11.02 10.42 2.11
N GLY A 40 12.04 11.23 1.87
CA GLY A 40 11.86 12.68 1.80
C GLY A 40 10.95 13.02 0.63
N GLY A 41 9.76 13.55 0.92
CA GLY A 41 8.81 14.01 -0.08
C GLY A 41 9.22 15.38 -0.62
N TYR A 42 8.99 15.61 -1.91
CA TYR A 42 9.21 16.88 -2.59
C TYR A 42 8.21 17.93 -2.09
N ASP A 43 8.40 18.45 -0.88
CA ASP A 43 7.72 19.63 -0.35
C ASP A 43 8.75 20.76 -0.20
N SER A 44 8.73 21.72 -1.14
CA SER A 44 9.59 22.90 -1.08
C SER A 44 9.29 23.82 0.12
N GLY A 45 8.17 23.62 0.80
CA GLY A 45 7.77 24.31 2.03
C GLY A 45 8.03 23.53 3.32
N ARG A 46 8.43 22.25 3.24
CA ARG A 46 8.77 21.43 4.42
C ARG A 46 10.07 20.69 4.17
N PRO A 47 11.24 21.31 4.47
CA PRO A 47 12.56 20.70 4.25
C PRO A 47 12.83 19.41 5.05
N ASN A 48 11.84 18.83 5.73
CA ASN A 48 11.89 17.53 6.42
C ASN A 48 10.55 16.76 6.33
N GLY A 49 9.70 17.03 5.34
CA GLY A 49 8.44 16.32 5.15
C GLY A 49 8.70 14.90 4.67
N PHE A 50 8.38 13.89 5.50
CA PHE A 50 8.33 12.51 5.02
C PHE A 50 7.11 12.37 4.09
N ALA A 51 7.32 11.90 2.87
CA ALA A 51 6.24 11.33 2.06
C ALA A 51 6.19 9.83 2.34
N TYR A 52 5.02 9.36 2.76
CA TYR A 52 4.71 7.94 2.77
C TYR A 52 3.97 7.64 1.49
N ASP A 53 4.52 6.76 0.66
CA ASP A 53 3.85 6.26 -0.52
C ASP A 53 3.49 4.80 -0.27
N VAL A 54 2.19 4.50 -0.23
CA VAL A 54 1.70 3.13 -0.10
C VAL A 54 1.07 2.68 -1.40
N MET A 55 1.66 1.66 -2.01
CA MET A 55 1.07 0.96 -3.14
C MET A 55 0.19 -0.18 -2.64
N LEU A 56 -1.08 -0.14 -3.02
CA LEU A 56 -2.06 -1.18 -2.73
C LEU A 56 -1.86 -2.37 -3.68
N ARG A 57 -2.32 -3.55 -3.25
CA ARG A 57 -2.39 -4.72 -4.12
C ARG A 57 -3.57 -4.60 -5.09
N PRO A 58 -3.50 -5.28 -6.24
CA PRO A 58 -4.65 -5.45 -7.11
C PRO A 58 -5.92 -5.88 -6.35
N GLY A 59 -7.04 -5.24 -6.68
CA GLY A 59 -8.33 -5.43 -6.02
C GLY A 59 -8.60 -4.48 -4.85
N TRP A 60 -7.71 -3.53 -4.57
CA TRP A 60 -7.88 -2.51 -3.53
C TRP A 60 -7.54 -1.12 -4.05
N SER A 61 -8.44 -0.15 -3.88
CA SER A 61 -8.21 1.24 -4.26
C SER A 61 -8.53 2.18 -3.10
N MET A 62 -8.18 3.45 -3.27
CA MET A 62 -8.88 4.50 -2.52
C MET A 62 -10.39 4.40 -2.77
N SER A 63 -11.20 4.72 -1.75
CA SER A 63 -12.66 4.59 -1.86
C SER A 63 -13.26 5.50 -2.92
N ASP A 64 -12.63 6.67 -3.15
CA ASP A 64 -13.27 7.79 -3.84
C ASP A 64 -12.72 8.00 -5.26
N ASP A 65 -11.59 7.39 -5.58
CA ASP A 65 -10.92 7.47 -6.87
C ASP A 65 -10.22 6.13 -7.08
N ALA A 66 -10.31 5.52 -8.26
CA ALA A 66 -9.73 4.20 -8.55
C ALA A 66 -8.18 4.20 -8.55
N CYS A 67 -7.57 5.11 -7.79
CA CYS A 67 -6.17 5.19 -7.50
C CYS A 67 -5.75 4.08 -6.53
N HIS A 68 -4.57 3.52 -6.80
CA HIS A 68 -3.99 2.39 -6.07
C HIS A 68 -2.74 2.77 -5.28
N ILE A 69 -2.39 4.06 -5.28
CA ILE A 69 -1.25 4.61 -4.55
C ILE A 69 -1.79 5.71 -3.63
N LEU A 70 -1.45 5.60 -2.35
CA LEU A 70 -1.73 6.59 -1.32
C LEU A 70 -0.44 7.38 -1.07
N ILE A 71 -0.50 8.70 -1.05
CA ILE A 71 0.65 9.58 -0.78
C ILE A 71 0.26 10.55 0.31
N GLU A 72 0.85 10.43 1.50
CA GLU A 72 0.51 11.31 2.62
C GLU A 72 1.75 11.81 3.38
N PRO A 73 1.73 13.05 3.87
CA PRO A 73 2.86 13.64 4.59
C PRO A 73 2.90 13.26 6.08
N THR A 74 1.82 12.66 6.60
CA THR A 74 1.72 12.26 8.02
C THR A 74 1.27 10.82 8.18
N VAL A 75 1.75 10.15 9.23
CA VAL A 75 1.30 8.80 9.59
C VAL A 75 -0.19 8.78 9.91
N ALA A 76 -0.73 9.84 10.51
CA ALA A 76 -2.13 9.92 10.89
C ALA A 76 -3.04 9.94 9.66
N ASP A 77 -2.72 10.77 8.66
CA ASP A 77 -3.47 10.85 7.41
C ASP A 77 -3.32 9.57 6.58
N MET A 78 -2.11 9.03 6.50
CA MET A 78 -1.87 7.74 5.84
C MET A 78 -2.74 6.63 6.45
N LEU A 79 -2.74 6.48 7.79
CA LEU A 79 -3.57 5.48 8.45
C LEU A 79 -5.06 5.74 8.30
N ARG A 80 -5.49 7.00 8.24
CA ARG A 80 -6.89 7.36 7.98
C ARG A 80 -7.33 6.86 6.61
N GLN A 81 -6.53 7.10 5.56
CA GLN A 81 -6.87 6.66 4.21
C GLN A 81 -6.74 5.15 4.02
N LEU A 82 -5.71 4.54 4.61
CA LEU A 82 -5.53 3.07 4.58
C LEU A 82 -6.72 2.31 5.20
N ARG A 83 -7.40 2.91 6.18
CA ARG A 83 -8.62 2.33 6.77
C ARG A 83 -9.86 2.54 5.90
N ALA A 84 -9.82 3.49 4.96
CA ALA A 84 -10.92 3.81 4.07
C ALA A 84 -10.83 3.09 2.71
N ILE A 85 -9.73 2.40 2.39
CA ILE A 85 -9.59 1.67 1.13
C ILE A 85 -10.74 0.67 0.91
N ALA A 86 -11.15 0.53 -0.33
CA ALA A 86 -12.27 -0.30 -0.73
C ALA A 86 -11.84 -1.34 -1.77
N ARG A 87 -12.73 -2.31 -2.03
CA ARG A 87 -12.52 -3.28 -3.11
C ARG A 87 -12.61 -2.56 -4.46
N CYS A 88 -11.61 -2.79 -5.30
CA CYS A 88 -11.55 -2.27 -6.65
C CYS A 88 -11.85 -3.36 -7.69
N THR A 89 -12.57 -3.00 -8.74
CA THR A 89 -12.90 -3.87 -9.88
C THR A 89 -12.58 -3.19 -11.21
N CYS A 90 -11.61 -2.27 -11.25
CA CYS A 90 -11.14 -1.70 -12.51
C CYS A 90 -10.47 -2.78 -13.37
N SER A 91 -10.38 -2.54 -14.68
CA SER A 91 -9.76 -3.47 -15.62
C SER A 91 -8.34 -3.87 -15.21
N ASP A 92 -7.53 -2.90 -14.78
CA ASP A 92 -6.14 -3.15 -14.36
C ASP A 92 -6.07 -4.12 -13.17
N CYS A 93 -6.97 -3.97 -12.19
CA CYS A 93 -7.08 -4.90 -11.06
C CYS A 93 -7.47 -6.30 -11.53
N ILE A 94 -8.44 -6.41 -12.43
CA ILE A 94 -8.92 -7.69 -12.95
C ILE A 94 -7.79 -8.41 -13.70
N GLU A 95 -7.07 -7.70 -14.55
CA GLU A 95 -5.96 -8.25 -15.32
C GLU A 95 -4.78 -8.66 -14.42
N ALA A 96 -4.42 -7.83 -13.45
CA ALA A 96 -3.35 -8.14 -12.51
C ALA A 96 -3.68 -9.35 -11.62
N LEU A 97 -4.94 -9.47 -11.17
CA LEU A 97 -5.40 -10.65 -10.41
C LEU A 97 -5.38 -11.92 -11.26
N ALA A 98 -5.73 -11.84 -12.55
CA ALA A 98 -5.70 -12.99 -13.45
C ALA A 98 -4.28 -13.54 -13.69
N LYS A 99 -3.25 -12.68 -13.60
CA LYS A 99 -1.83 -13.10 -13.71
C LYS A 99 -1.33 -13.87 -12.48
N GLY A 100 -2.03 -13.81 -11.35
CA GLY A 100 -1.77 -14.63 -10.17
C GLY A 100 -0.56 -14.22 -9.31
N THR A 101 0.08 -13.09 -9.59
CA THR A 101 1.29 -12.64 -8.86
C THR A 101 0.98 -11.72 -7.67
N GLY A 102 -0.25 -11.18 -7.58
CA GLY A 102 -0.61 -10.22 -6.53
C GLY A 102 0.21 -8.93 -6.55
N SER A 103 0.83 -8.63 -7.69
CA SER A 103 1.57 -7.42 -8.03
C SER A 103 0.94 -6.76 -9.26
N TRP A 104 1.22 -5.47 -9.45
CA TRP A 104 0.96 -4.76 -10.72
C TRP A 104 1.78 -5.37 -11.86
#